data_AF-Q9RYF2-F1
#
_entry.id   AF-Q9RYF2-F1
#
_cell.length_a   1.000
_cell.length_b   1.000
_cell.length_c   1.000
_cell.angle_alpha   90.00
_cell.angle_beta   90.00
_cell.angle_gamma   90.00
#
_symmetry.space_group_name_H-M   'P 1'
#
loop_
_entity.id
_entity.type
_entity.pdbx_description
1 polymer ?
#
loop_
_entity_poly.entity_id
_entity_poly.type
_entity_poly.pdbx_seq_one_letter_code
_entity_poly.pdbx_strand_id
1 'polypeptide(L)'
;MEDIRVASWLELLEVLNQNSWNAELRRFRSPYVFRGQGRAARLTTSLQRLAGETRDIERHLVRAFRKYTQANVQTENVLWYWLALGQHHGLPTRLLDWSYSPLVALHFATAEERDYDKDGVIWMLDMATTNAALPGPLSHLLRHEGSSVFRAAVCLPPTCWRRSARGRGFRA
;
A
#
# COMPACT_ATOMS: atom_id res chain seq x y z
N MET A 1 12.19 8.20 14.27
CA MET A 1 11.42 8.79 13.15
C MET A 1 11.71 10.27 13.20
N GLU A 2 12.37 10.78 12.18
CA GLU A 2 12.77 12.17 12.12
C GLU A 2 11.57 12.99 11.68
N ASP A 3 11.17 13.97 12.50
CA ASP A 3 10.05 14.87 12.20
C ASP A 3 10.64 16.17 11.65
N ILE A 4 10.34 16.48 10.39
CA ILE A 4 10.82 17.67 9.70
C ILE A 4 9.67 18.67 9.63
N ARG A 5 9.81 19.78 10.36
CA ARG A 5 8.87 20.90 10.31
C ARG A 5 9.36 21.93 9.31
N VAL A 6 8.62 22.07 8.22
CA VAL A 6 8.89 23.07 7.18
C VAL A 6 8.23 24.40 7.54
N ALA A 7 8.93 25.51 7.33
CA ALA A 7 8.47 26.86 7.61
C ALA A 7 7.95 27.59 6.37
N SER A 8 8.25 27.09 5.17
CA SER A 8 7.82 27.71 3.91
C SER A 8 7.45 26.72 2.82
N TRP A 9 6.70 27.19 1.83
CA TRP A 9 6.36 26.42 0.64
C TRP A 9 7.60 25.94 -0.14
N LEU A 10 8.63 26.79 -0.23
CA LEU A 10 9.86 26.45 -0.94
C LEU A 10 10.62 25.34 -0.22
N GLU A 11 10.77 25.46 1.10
CA GLU A 11 11.40 24.44 1.95
C GLU A 11 10.65 23.11 1.85
N LEU A 12 9.31 23.14 1.83
CA LEU A 12 8.50 21.94 1.60
C LEU A 12 8.84 21.27 0.27
N LEU A 13 8.92 22.03 -0.83
CA LEU A 13 9.27 21.48 -2.13
C LEU A 13 10.70 20.93 -2.17
N GLU A 14 11.64 21.59 -1.50
CA GLU A 14 13.03 21.11 -1.38
C GLU A 14 13.09 19.78 -0.63
N VAL A 15 12.45 19.68 0.54
CA VAL A 15 12.38 18.45 1.34
C VAL A 15 11.70 17.32 0.56
N LEU A 16 10.57 17.60 -0.10
CA LEU A 16 9.83 16.57 -0.88
C LEU A 16 10.63 16.07 -2.10
N ASN A 17 11.51 16.90 -2.67
CA ASN A 17 12.36 16.53 -3.81
C ASN A 17 13.79 16.14 -3.41
N GLN A 18 14.08 16.03 -2.11
CA GLN A 18 15.39 15.62 -1.64
C GLN A 18 15.76 14.24 -2.21
N ASN A 19 17.04 14.09 -2.58
CA ASN A 19 17.58 12.84 -3.16
C ASN A 19 16.84 12.35 -4.41
N SER A 20 16.11 13.23 -5.12
CA SER A 20 15.39 12.85 -6.34
C SER A 20 16.31 12.62 -7.53
N TRP A 21 17.51 13.20 -7.56
CA TRP A 21 18.45 12.95 -8.65
C TRP A 21 19.06 11.54 -8.55
N ASN A 22 18.82 10.72 -9.58
CA ASN A 22 19.46 9.42 -9.71
C ASN A 22 20.56 9.48 -10.78
N ALA A 23 21.81 9.41 -10.35
CA ALA A 23 22.99 9.54 -11.22
C ALA A 23 23.14 8.37 -12.21
N GLU A 24 22.79 7.15 -11.80
CA GLU A 24 22.86 5.95 -12.65
C GLU A 24 21.89 6.04 -13.84
N LEU A 25 20.68 6.54 -13.57
CA LEU A 25 19.62 6.69 -14.57
C LEU A 25 19.63 8.06 -15.26
N ARG A 26 20.50 8.98 -14.82
CA ARG A 26 20.60 10.38 -15.29
C ARG A 26 19.25 11.10 -15.35
N ARG A 27 18.40 10.87 -14.34
CA ARG A 27 17.05 11.47 -14.28
C ARG A 27 16.58 11.66 -12.85
N PHE A 28 15.61 12.55 -12.68
CA PHE A 28 14.90 12.73 -11.42
C PHE A 28 13.93 11.55 -11.18
N ARG A 29 14.24 10.76 -10.16
CA ARG A 29 13.40 9.69 -9.62
C ARG A 29 13.60 9.63 -8.11
N SER A 30 12.63 10.16 -7.38
CA SER A 30 12.60 10.06 -5.92
C SER A 30 12.62 8.59 -5.47
N PRO A 31 13.46 8.23 -4.48
CA PRO A 31 13.44 6.92 -3.86
C PRO A 31 12.28 6.74 -2.87
N TYR A 32 11.56 7.83 -2.58
CA TYR A 32 10.49 7.86 -1.60
C TYR A 32 9.11 7.59 -2.22
N VAL A 33 8.23 7.01 -1.41
CA VAL A 33 6.77 7.08 -1.62
C VAL A 33 6.16 7.95 -0.53
N PHE A 34 5.07 8.63 -0.90
CA PHE A 34 4.48 9.70 -0.12
C PHE A 34 3.04 9.38 0.26
N ARG A 35 2.64 9.78 1.46
CA ARG A 35 1.23 9.73 1.91
C ARG A 35 0.88 10.98 2.69
N GLY A 36 -0.14 11.70 2.24
CA GLY A 36 -0.66 12.86 2.96
C GLY A 36 -1.73 12.50 3.97
N GLN A 37 -1.78 13.26 5.05
CA GLN A 37 -2.82 13.17 6.06
C GLN A 37 -3.09 14.57 6.63
N GLY A 38 -4.35 15.01 6.60
CA GLY A 38 -4.74 16.35 7.07
C GLY A 38 -4.52 16.62 8.56
N ARG A 39 -4.28 15.57 9.35
CA ARG A 39 -3.97 15.69 10.77
C ARG A 39 -2.71 14.90 11.11
N ALA A 40 -1.76 15.55 11.77
CA ALA A 40 -0.59 14.95 12.38
C ALA A 40 -1.01 13.95 13.46
N ALA A 41 -1.24 12.70 13.05
CA ALA A 41 -1.59 11.58 13.89
C ALA A 41 -0.95 10.31 13.34
N ARG A 42 -0.92 9.26 14.15
CA ARG A 42 -0.34 7.97 13.78
C ARG A 42 -0.95 7.43 12.48
N LEU A 43 -0.11 6.82 11.63
CA LEU A 43 -0.56 6.06 10.47
C LEU A 43 -1.53 4.97 10.93
N THR A 44 -2.79 5.13 10.53
CA THR A 44 -3.87 4.18 10.80
C THR A 44 -4.60 3.86 9.50
N THR A 45 -4.99 2.60 9.33
CA THR A 45 -5.79 2.16 8.19
C THR A 45 -7.25 2.59 8.38
N SER A 46 -8.03 2.60 7.30
CA SER A 46 -9.48 2.86 7.39
C SER A 46 -10.18 1.84 8.29
N LEU A 47 -9.72 0.58 8.25
CA LEU A 47 -10.20 -0.48 9.13
C LEU A 47 -9.87 -0.25 10.61
N GLN A 48 -8.65 0.19 10.93
CA GLN A 48 -8.25 0.50 12.32
C GLN A 48 -9.02 1.69 12.91
N ARG A 49 -9.39 2.66 12.07
CA ARG A 49 -10.26 3.77 12.51
C ARG A 49 -11.70 3.33 12.77
N LEU A 50 -12.16 2.28 12.11
CA LEU A 50 -13.51 1.75 12.29
C LEU A 50 -13.65 0.94 13.58
N ALA A 51 -12.67 0.09 13.90
CA ALA A 51 -12.77 -0.84 15.03
C ALA A 51 -11.41 -1.27 15.59
N GLY A 52 -11.38 -1.66 16.87
CA GLY A 52 -10.20 -2.23 17.52
C GLY A 52 -9.87 -3.63 17.02
N GLU A 53 -10.82 -4.57 17.11
CA GLU A 53 -10.65 -5.95 16.63
C GLU A 53 -10.84 -6.03 15.10
N THR A 54 -9.81 -5.60 14.38
CA THR A 54 -9.85 -5.37 12.93
C THR A 54 -9.97 -6.63 12.07
N ARG A 55 -9.40 -7.76 12.50
CA ARG A 55 -9.20 -8.94 11.62
C ARG A 55 -10.51 -9.66 11.27
N ASP A 56 -11.39 -9.85 12.24
CA ASP A 56 -12.65 -10.57 11.99
C ASP A 56 -13.68 -9.68 11.32
N ILE A 57 -13.68 -8.39 11.63
CA ILE A 57 -14.54 -7.41 10.96
C ILE A 57 -14.18 -7.32 9.48
N GLU A 58 -12.89 -7.19 9.13
CA GLU A 58 -12.47 -7.11 7.72
C GLU A 58 -12.87 -8.36 6.92
N ARG A 59 -12.76 -9.54 7.52
CA ARG A 59 -13.18 -10.80 6.88
C ARG A 59 -14.66 -10.78 6.53
N HIS A 60 -15.51 -10.32 7.44
CA HIS A 60 -16.94 -10.19 7.21
C HIS A 60 -17.26 -9.11 6.18
N LEU A 61 -16.58 -7.96 6.25
CA LEU A 61 -16.71 -6.86 5.30
C LEU A 61 -16.35 -7.29 3.88
N VAL A 62 -15.20 -7.94 3.68
CA VAL A 62 -14.77 -8.46 2.38
C VAL A 62 -15.71 -9.55 1.88
N ARG A 63 -16.17 -10.45 2.76
CA ARG A 63 -17.14 -11.50 2.39
C ARG A 63 -18.46 -10.89 1.92
N ALA A 64 -18.97 -9.89 2.64
CA ALA A 64 -20.19 -9.18 2.25
C ALA A 64 -19.99 -8.45 0.92
N PHE A 65 -18.90 -7.69 0.79
CA PHE A 65 -18.55 -6.98 -0.43
C PHE A 65 -18.55 -7.92 -1.63
N ARG A 66 -17.84 -9.06 -1.54
CA ARG A 66 -17.80 -10.10 -2.58
C ARG A 66 -19.17 -10.64 -2.97
N LYS A 67 -20.08 -10.80 -2.01
CA LYS A 67 -21.45 -11.29 -2.26
C LYS A 67 -22.27 -10.30 -3.07
N TYR A 68 -22.11 -9.01 -2.83
CA TYR A 68 -22.93 -7.96 -3.44
C TYR A 68 -22.31 -7.35 -4.70
N THR A 69 -21.00 -7.44 -4.87
CA THR A 69 -20.37 -7.22 -6.17
C THR A 69 -20.74 -8.38 -7.08
N GLN A 70 -21.71 -8.19 -7.98
CA GLN A 70 -22.12 -9.14 -9.03
C GLN A 70 -21.03 -9.32 -10.10
N ALA A 71 -19.80 -9.54 -9.66
CA ALA A 71 -18.64 -9.66 -10.49
C ALA A 71 -18.60 -11.10 -11.01
N ASN A 72 -18.85 -11.27 -12.31
CA ASN A 72 -18.58 -12.48 -13.09
C ASN A 72 -17.06 -12.78 -13.20
N VAL A 73 -16.30 -12.43 -12.17
CA VAL A 73 -14.85 -12.53 -12.16
C VAL A 73 -14.49 -13.85 -11.50
N GLN A 74 -14.02 -14.79 -12.31
CA GLN A 74 -13.38 -16.03 -11.86
C GLN A 74 -12.01 -15.78 -11.20
N THR A 75 -11.87 -14.73 -10.38
CA THR A 75 -10.70 -14.55 -9.51
C THR A 75 -10.97 -15.28 -8.20
N GLU A 76 -10.95 -16.60 -8.28
CA GLU A 76 -10.82 -17.42 -7.09
C GLU A 76 -9.54 -17.00 -6.34
N ASN A 77 -9.70 -16.64 -5.06
CA ASN A 77 -8.65 -16.57 -4.05
C ASN A 77 -7.64 -15.42 -4.05
N VAL A 78 -7.93 -14.24 -4.60
CA VAL A 78 -7.02 -13.08 -4.44
C VAL A 78 -7.57 -12.09 -3.41
N LEU A 79 -7.31 -12.36 -2.12
CA LEU A 79 -7.70 -11.46 -1.02
C LEU A 79 -7.26 -10.01 -1.28
N TRP A 80 -6.04 -9.80 -1.76
CA TRP A 80 -5.48 -8.47 -2.03
C TRP A 80 -6.21 -7.70 -3.13
N TYR A 81 -6.71 -8.40 -4.15
CA TYR A 81 -7.55 -7.80 -5.18
C TYR A 81 -8.86 -7.29 -4.58
N TRP A 82 -9.53 -8.12 -3.77
CA TRP A 82 -10.78 -7.73 -3.11
C TRP A 82 -10.59 -6.61 -2.09
N LEU A 83 -9.44 -6.56 -1.40
CA LEU A 83 -9.10 -5.44 -0.52
C LEU A 83 -8.90 -4.14 -1.30
N ALA A 84 -8.14 -4.18 -2.41
CA ALA A 84 -7.91 -2.99 -3.24
C ALA A 84 -9.21 -2.50 -3.90
N LEU A 85 -10.01 -3.41 -4.47
CA LEU A 85 -11.29 -3.08 -5.08
C LEU A 85 -12.28 -2.56 -4.04
N GLY A 86 -12.37 -3.23 -2.89
CA GLY A 86 -13.21 -2.78 -1.78
C GLY A 86 -12.83 -1.37 -1.34
N GLN A 87 -11.54 -1.10 -1.12
CA GLN A 87 -11.05 0.22 -0.73
C GLN A 87 -11.41 1.30 -1.74
N HIS A 88 -11.35 1.01 -3.04
CA HIS A 88 -11.78 1.92 -4.10
C HIS A 88 -13.27 2.28 -4.01
N HIS A 89 -14.10 1.35 -3.53
CA HIS A 89 -15.53 1.55 -3.28
C HIS A 89 -15.85 1.97 -1.83
N GLY A 90 -14.85 2.41 -1.06
CA GLY A 90 -15.04 2.92 0.31
C GLY A 90 -15.11 1.85 1.40
N LEU A 91 -14.83 0.59 1.10
CA LEU A 91 -14.74 -0.47 2.10
C LEU A 91 -13.54 -0.19 3.03
N PRO A 92 -13.73 -0.19 4.36
CA PRO A 92 -12.61 -0.11 5.30
C PRO A 92 -11.72 -1.35 5.18
N THR A 93 -10.43 -1.16 4.91
CA THR A 93 -9.44 -2.24 4.73
C THR A 93 -8.17 -1.98 5.53
N ARG A 94 -7.33 -3.01 5.65
CA ARG A 94 -5.98 -2.91 6.23
C ARG A 94 -4.96 -2.21 5.32
N LEU A 95 -5.36 -1.76 4.13
CA LEU A 95 -4.45 -1.14 3.18
C LEU A 95 -4.20 0.33 3.54
N LEU A 96 -3.01 0.79 3.19
CA LEU A 96 -2.64 2.21 3.19
C LEU A 96 -2.30 2.60 1.76
N ASP A 97 -2.86 3.72 1.32
CA ASP A 97 -2.54 4.34 0.03
C ASP A 97 -1.22 5.10 0.12
N TRP A 98 -0.34 4.83 -0.84
CA TRP A 98 0.93 5.55 -1.02
C TRP A 98 1.01 5.98 -2.48
N SER A 99 1.58 7.16 -2.72
CA SER A 99 1.75 7.74 -4.05
C SER A 99 3.22 7.99 -4.32
N TYR A 100 3.66 7.85 -5.57
CA TYR A 100 4.97 8.31 -6.01
C TYR A 100 5.05 9.83 -6.15
N SER A 101 3.90 10.51 -6.22
CA SER A 101 3.85 11.95 -6.39
C SER A 101 3.73 12.65 -5.03
N PRO A 102 4.72 13.48 -4.64
CA PRO A 102 4.65 14.25 -3.40
C PRO A 102 3.50 15.27 -3.42
N LEU A 103 3.14 15.80 -4.59
CA LEU A 103 2.03 16.75 -4.73
C LEU A 103 0.65 16.09 -4.55
N VAL A 104 0.51 14.83 -4.97
CA VAL A 104 -0.71 14.05 -4.68
C VAL A 104 -0.83 13.80 -3.17
N ALA A 105 0.27 13.49 -2.49
CA ALA A 105 0.26 13.39 -1.04
C ALA A 105 -0.10 14.72 -0.39
N LEU A 106 0.50 15.83 -0.82
CA LEU A 106 0.16 17.16 -0.31
C LEU A 106 -1.33 17.50 -0.50
N HIS A 107 -1.92 17.18 -1.66
CA HIS A 107 -3.36 17.36 -1.88
C HIS A 107 -4.17 16.66 -0.78
N PHE A 108 -3.89 15.39 -0.47
CA PHE A 108 -4.58 14.68 0.61
C PHE A 108 -4.27 15.22 2.00
N ALA A 109 -3.09 15.83 2.20
CA ALA A 109 -2.77 16.52 3.45
C ALA A 109 -3.54 17.85 3.62
N THR A 110 -4.16 18.38 2.56
CA THR A 110 -4.85 19.68 2.54
C THR A 110 -6.27 19.61 1.99
N ALA A 111 -6.80 18.42 1.74
CA ALA A 111 -8.09 18.23 1.07
C ALA A 111 -9.31 18.46 1.99
N GLU A 112 -9.14 18.32 3.30
CA GLU A 112 -10.24 18.31 4.27
C GLU A 112 -10.37 19.69 4.94
N GLU A 113 -11.41 20.46 4.58
CA GLU A 113 -11.67 21.81 5.13
C GLU A 113 -11.70 21.84 6.66
N ARG A 114 -12.27 20.79 7.28
CA ARG A 114 -12.34 20.62 8.74
C ARG A 114 -10.99 20.51 9.46
N ASP A 115 -9.91 20.33 8.71
CA ASP A 115 -8.55 20.19 9.23
C ASP A 115 -7.64 21.36 8.82
N TYR A 116 -8.18 22.44 8.24
CA TYR A 116 -7.38 23.63 7.86
C TYR A 116 -6.75 24.35 9.06
N ASP A 117 -7.34 24.19 10.24
CA ASP A 117 -6.85 24.71 11.52
C ASP A 117 -5.84 23.78 12.21
N LYS A 118 -5.50 22.64 11.58
CA LYS A 118 -4.62 21.62 12.15
C LYS A 118 -3.37 21.43 11.31
N ASP A 119 -2.31 20.98 11.98
CA ASP A 119 -1.09 20.58 11.30
C ASP A 119 -1.32 19.30 10.48
N GLY A 120 -1.17 19.41 9.16
CA GLY A 120 -1.10 18.27 8.25
C GLY A 120 0.28 17.61 8.28
N VAL A 121 0.35 16.36 7.83
CA VAL A 121 1.60 15.60 7.73
C VAL A 121 1.72 14.91 6.38
N ILE A 122 2.94 14.93 5.82
CA ILE A 122 3.31 14.12 4.66
C ILE A 122 4.32 13.07 5.12
N TRP A 123 3.92 11.81 5.03
CA TRP A 123 4.78 10.68 5.30
C TRP A 123 5.68 10.42 4.10
N MET A 124 6.98 10.34 4.33
CA MET A 124 7.99 9.97 3.34
C MET A 124 8.60 8.64 3.72
N LEU A 125 8.47 7.64 2.84
CA LEU A 125 8.98 6.30 3.06
C LEU A 125 10.00 5.95 1.99
N ASP A 126 11.25 5.70 2.41
CA ASP A 126 12.30 5.20 1.52
C ASP A 126 11.99 3.74 1.15
N MET A 127 11.75 3.49 -0.14
CA MET A 127 11.44 2.16 -0.63
C MET A 127 12.60 1.18 -0.47
N ALA A 128 13.84 1.61 -0.70
CA ALA A 128 15.02 0.74 -0.64
C ALA A 128 15.27 0.29 0.80
N THR A 129 15.28 1.25 1.73
CA THR A 129 15.45 0.99 3.16
C THR A 129 14.31 0.13 3.71
N THR A 130 13.06 0.42 3.31
CA THR A 130 11.90 -0.38 3.72
C THR A 130 11.97 -1.81 3.19
N ASN A 131 12.33 -1.99 1.92
CA ASN A 131 12.42 -3.30 1.31
C ASN A 131 13.57 -4.14 1.84
N ALA A 132 14.66 -3.50 2.28
CA ALA A 132 15.78 -4.17 2.95
C ALA A 132 15.37 -4.77 4.30
N ALA A 133 14.40 -4.16 4.99
CA ALA A 133 13.87 -4.65 6.26
C ALA A 133 12.77 -5.71 6.11
N LEU A 134 12.38 -6.08 4.88
CA LEU A 134 11.32 -7.08 4.66
C LEU A 134 11.76 -8.49 5.08
N PRO A 135 10.85 -9.29 5.66
CA PRO A 135 11.07 -10.72 5.87
C PRO A 135 11.46 -11.43 4.57
N GLY A 136 12.33 -12.44 4.68
CA GLY A 136 12.89 -13.19 3.54
C GLY A 136 11.87 -13.61 2.47
N PRO A 137 10.70 -14.19 2.82
CA PRO A 137 9.68 -14.57 1.84
C PRO A 137 9.16 -13.40 1.00
N LEU A 138 8.96 -12.23 1.63
CA LEU A 138 8.45 -11.03 0.98
C LEU A 138 9.53 -10.36 0.13
N SER A 139 10.77 -10.31 0.64
CA SER A 139 11.92 -9.79 -0.11
C SER A 139 12.19 -10.61 -1.37
N HIS A 140 12.13 -11.94 -1.27
CA HIS A 140 12.31 -12.83 -2.42
C HIS A 140 11.24 -12.61 -3.49
N LEU A 141 9.99 -12.41 -3.07
CA LEU A 141 8.88 -12.17 -3.98
C LEU A 141 9.07 -10.88 -4.78
N LEU A 142 9.45 -9.79 -4.12
CA LEU A 142 9.76 -8.52 -4.81
C LEU A 142 10.93 -8.66 -5.80
N ARG A 143 12.01 -9.35 -5.39
CA ARG A 143 13.18 -9.58 -6.24
C ARG A 143 12.84 -10.41 -7.46
N HIS A 144 12.05 -11.46 -7.30
CA HIS A 144 11.62 -12.33 -8.39
C HIS A 144 10.82 -11.55 -9.44
N GLU A 145 10.00 -10.59 -9.03
CA GLU A 145 9.26 -9.74 -9.96
C GLU A 145 10.03 -8.54 -10.51
N GLY A 146 11.22 -8.25 -9.98
CA GLY A 146 11.93 -7.01 -10.29
C GLY A 146 11.16 -5.74 -9.88
N SER A 147 10.30 -5.84 -8.86
CA SER A 147 9.48 -4.73 -8.37
C SER A 147 10.00 -4.20 -7.04
N SER A 148 9.92 -2.88 -6.82
CA SER A 148 10.19 -2.25 -5.52
C SER A 148 8.93 -2.06 -4.67
N VAL A 149 7.75 -2.42 -5.18
CA VAL A 149 6.47 -2.32 -4.47
C VAL A 149 5.59 -3.53 -4.73
N PHE A 150 4.80 -3.90 -3.73
CA PHE A 150 3.75 -4.90 -3.89
C PHE A 150 2.56 -4.29 -4.61
N ARG A 151 2.26 -4.75 -5.83
CA ARG A 151 0.96 -4.50 -6.47
C ARG A 151 -0.01 -5.60 -6.05
N ALA A 152 -1.32 -5.39 -6.23
CA ALA A 152 -2.33 -6.40 -5.88
C ALA A 152 -2.10 -7.76 -6.55
N ALA A 153 -1.45 -7.78 -7.73
CA ALA A 153 -1.04 -8.99 -8.45
C ALA A 153 0.24 -9.65 -7.89
N VAL A 154 1.05 -8.94 -7.11
CA VAL A 154 2.36 -9.39 -6.62
C VAL A 154 2.21 -10.24 -5.37
N CYS A 155 1.25 -9.92 -4.51
CA CYS A 155 0.94 -10.71 -3.31
C CYS A 155 0.19 -12.03 -3.61
N LEU A 156 0.28 -12.54 -4.84
CA LEU A 156 -0.14 -13.88 -5.21
C LEU A 156 0.85 -14.89 -4.63
N PRO A 157 0.42 -15.95 -3.92
CA PRO A 157 1.28 -17.10 -3.78
C PRO A 157 1.52 -17.69 -5.17
N PRO A 158 2.72 -18.18 -5.52
CA PRO A 158 2.95 -18.95 -6.72
C PRO A 158 2.29 -20.33 -6.57
N THR A 159 0.96 -20.40 -6.65
CA THR A 159 0.17 -21.64 -6.54
C THR A 159 0.24 -22.55 -7.77
N CYS A 160 1.35 -22.55 -8.51
CA CYS A 160 1.71 -23.67 -9.37
C CYS A 160 2.66 -24.68 -8.69
N TRP A 161 3.06 -24.46 -7.43
CA TRP A 161 3.87 -25.41 -6.67
C TRP A 161 3.04 -26.29 -5.73
N ARG A 162 2.19 -27.16 -6.30
CA ARG A 162 1.88 -28.52 -5.78
C ARG A 162 0.85 -29.23 -6.67
N ARG A 163 1.35 -29.98 -7.66
CA ARG A 163 1.04 -31.41 -7.74
C ARG A 163 2.34 -32.15 -8.03
N SER A 164 3.05 -32.52 -6.96
CA SER A 164 3.93 -33.68 -7.02
C SER A 164 3.04 -34.88 -7.34
N ALA A 165 3.08 -35.36 -8.58
CA ALA A 165 2.53 -36.66 -8.93
C ALA A 165 3.40 -37.73 -8.26
N ARG A 166 3.08 -38.05 -7.00
CA ARG A 166 3.47 -39.29 -6.35
C ARG A 166 2.21 -39.94 -5.81
N GLY A 167 1.82 -41.06 -6.42
CA GLY A 167 1.09 -42.10 -5.70
C GLY A 167 -0.23 -42.56 -6.31
N ARG A 168 -0.16 -43.80 -6.80
CA ARG A 168 -1.16 -44.88 -6.74
C ARG A 168 -2.24 -44.86 -7.83
N GLY A 169 -2.16 -45.88 -8.68
CA GLY A 169 -3.12 -46.14 -9.74
C GLY A 169 -4.42 -46.77 -9.23
N PHE A 170 -5.34 -46.92 -10.18
CA PHE A 170 -6.31 -47.99 -10.21
C PHE A 170 -6.58 -48.31 -11.69
N ARG A 171 -6.51 -49.59 -12.04
CA ARG A 171 -7.10 -50.13 -13.28
C ARG A 171 -8.58 -50.36 -13.00
N ALA A 172 -9.41 -50.00 -13.97
CA ALA A 172 -10.62 -50.74 -14.31
C ALA A 172 -10.51 -51.08 -15.80
#